data_AF-A0A8S9YLA0-F1
#
_entry.id   AF-A0A8S9YLA0-F1
#
_cell.length_a   1.000
_cell.length_b   1.000
_cell.length_c   1.000
_cell.angle_alpha   90.00
_cell.angle_beta   90.00
_cell.angle_gamma   90.00
#
_symmetry.space_group_name_H-M   'P 1'
#
loop_
_entity.id
_entity.type
_entity.pdbx_description
1 polymer ?
#
loop_
_entity_poly.entity_id
_entity_poly.type
_entity_poly.pdbx_seq_one_letter_code
_entity_poly.pdbx_strand_id
1 'polypeptide(L)'
;MHLTFLSHDINFFIGADVKVLLISLDWLPWLSRCVYIPQSTSVYLFVISLLLTSSDDQLAILYNDSSVLENHHLAIAFQLLTRPGCDLFENLPKKQRLSLRRMAIDMVLATDMSKHMSLLADLKTMVETKKVAGSGILTLDNYSDRMQILQNMIHCADLSNPAKPLDLYRKWNARIMEEHFRQGDRERERGIDLSPMCDRTTASIEKTQVSFIDYIVHPLWETWSELVHPDAQKILDTLDDNREWYLSQIKDEPITISTQSDHTGGGAPQT
;
A
#
# COMPACT_ATOMS: atom_id res chain seq x y z
N MET A 1 10.57 -11.50 0.33
CA MET A 1 10.66 -11.04 -1.08
C MET A 1 10.15 -9.62 -1.21
N HIS A 2 8.88 -9.35 -0.86
CA HIS A 2 8.31 -8.00 -0.94
C HIS A 2 9.06 -6.97 -0.09
N LEU A 3 9.58 -7.34 1.08
CA LEU A 3 10.38 -6.41 1.91
C LEU A 3 11.71 -6.01 1.31
N THR A 4 12.33 -6.96 0.62
CA THR A 4 13.54 -6.68 -0.17
C THR A 4 13.20 -5.73 -1.33
N PHE A 5 12.00 -5.87 -1.90
CA PHE A 5 11.48 -5.00 -2.94
C PHE A 5 11.18 -3.59 -2.41
N LEU A 6 10.46 -3.48 -1.29
CA LEU A 6 10.21 -2.23 -0.57
C LEU A 6 11.54 -1.54 -0.20
N SER A 7 12.54 -2.30 0.26
CA SER A 7 13.89 -1.77 0.51
C SER A 7 14.49 -1.09 -0.71
N HIS A 8 14.37 -1.77 -1.84
CA HIS A 8 15.01 -1.37 -3.07
C HIS A 8 14.36 -0.09 -3.57
N ASP A 9 13.04 0.00 -3.47
CA ASP A 9 12.26 1.16 -3.87
C ASP A 9 12.52 2.38 -2.99
N ILE A 10 12.56 2.18 -1.67
CA ILE A 10 12.93 3.24 -0.73
C ILE A 10 14.35 3.75 -1.05
N ASN A 11 15.31 2.85 -1.29
CA ASN A 11 16.67 3.23 -1.66
C ASN A 11 16.73 3.98 -3.00
N PHE A 12 15.89 3.60 -3.97
CA PHE A 12 15.77 4.28 -5.24
C PHE A 12 15.24 5.70 -5.07
N PHE A 13 14.17 5.92 -4.29
CA PHE A 13 13.63 7.26 -4.03
C PHE A 13 14.60 8.17 -3.28
N ILE A 14 15.34 7.63 -2.31
CA ILE A 14 16.40 8.39 -1.62
C ILE A 14 17.50 8.82 -2.59
N GLY A 15 17.81 7.98 -3.59
CA GLY A 15 18.87 8.22 -4.57
C GLY A 15 18.60 9.32 -5.58
N ALA A 16 17.35 9.70 -5.82
CA ALA A 16 16.95 10.64 -6.87
C ALA A 16 17.32 12.10 -6.56
N ASP A 17 16.93 12.66 -5.40
CA ASP A 17 17.39 14.01 -4.97
C ASP A 17 17.14 14.29 -3.46
N VAL A 18 16.73 13.27 -2.69
CA VAL A 18 16.34 13.42 -1.27
C VAL A 18 17.54 13.24 -0.31
N LYS A 19 18.70 12.78 -0.81
CA LYS A 19 19.94 12.60 -0.03
C LYS A 19 20.45 13.90 0.62
N VAL A 20 20.23 15.05 -0.01
CA VAL A 20 20.67 16.36 0.53
C VAL A 20 19.76 16.82 1.68
N LEU A 21 18.50 16.41 1.68
CA LEU A 21 17.49 16.82 2.66
C LEU A 21 17.45 15.94 3.93
N LEU A 22 18.02 14.74 3.86
CA LEU A 22 17.94 13.73 4.91
C LEU A 22 19.34 13.35 5.41
N ILE A 23 19.92 14.23 6.24
CA ILE A 23 21.20 13.97 6.92
C ILE A 23 21.12 12.64 7.71
N SER A 24 22.00 11.69 7.38
CA SER A 24 22.32 10.43 8.09
C SER A 24 21.25 9.31 8.09
N LEU A 25 20.83 8.89 6.90
CA LEU A 25 19.97 7.72 6.70
C LEU A 25 20.71 6.38 6.53
N ASP A 26 21.86 6.20 7.19
CA ASP A 26 22.65 4.95 7.12
C ASP A 26 21.88 3.72 7.67
N TRP A 27 20.73 3.94 8.31
CA TRP A 27 19.83 2.93 8.88
C TRP A 27 18.60 2.63 8.01
N LEU A 28 18.36 3.31 6.90
CA LEU A 28 17.21 3.01 6.03
C LEU A 28 17.29 1.64 5.32
N PRO A 29 18.49 1.12 4.97
CA PRO A 29 18.63 -0.29 4.61
C PRO A 29 18.26 -1.29 5.72
N TRP A 30 18.01 -0.84 6.95
CA TRP A 30 17.54 -1.67 8.07
C TRP A 30 16.02 -1.68 8.23
N LEU A 31 15.30 -0.62 7.86
CA LEU A 31 13.82 -0.64 7.84
C LEU A 31 13.30 -1.80 6.99
N SER A 32 13.98 -2.10 5.89
CA SER A 32 13.64 -3.22 5.03
C SER A 32 13.96 -4.61 5.58
N ARG A 33 14.87 -4.71 6.57
CA ARG A 33 15.21 -5.95 7.26
C ARG A 33 14.31 -6.21 8.47
N CYS A 34 13.75 -5.17 9.08
CA CYS A 34 12.87 -5.27 10.25
C CYS A 34 11.55 -5.97 10.00
N VAL A 35 11.07 -5.91 8.77
CA VAL A 35 9.79 -6.54 8.44
C VAL A 35 9.97 -8.05 8.20
N TYR A 36 11.18 -8.63 8.39
CA TYR A 36 11.35 -10.08 8.25
C TYR A 36 10.74 -10.83 9.45
N ILE A 37 9.47 -11.24 9.31
CA ILE A 37 8.81 -12.21 10.18
C ILE A 37 8.36 -13.39 9.31
N PRO A 38 8.73 -14.64 9.64
CA PRO A 38 8.32 -15.84 8.89
C PRO A 38 6.83 -16.20 8.91
N GLN A 39 5.90 -15.26 9.19
CA GLN A 39 4.46 -15.55 9.22
C GLN A 39 3.54 -14.47 8.62
N SER A 40 4.06 -13.37 8.06
CA SER A 40 3.19 -12.45 7.32
C SER A 40 3.96 -11.78 6.20
N THR A 41 3.66 -12.18 4.98
CA THR A 41 4.12 -11.54 3.76
C THR A 41 3.45 -10.18 3.66
N SER A 42 4.20 -9.12 3.97
CA SER A 42 4.14 -7.80 3.35
C SER A 42 2.84 -7.29 2.72
N VAL A 43 2.44 -6.10 3.18
CA VAL A 43 1.92 -5.02 2.32
C VAL A 43 0.69 -5.42 1.55
N TYR A 44 -0.37 -5.77 2.28
CA TYR A 44 -1.75 -5.36 2.02
C TYR A 44 -2.45 -5.45 3.38
N LEU A 45 -2.13 -4.48 4.23
CA LEU A 45 -2.59 -4.38 5.61
C LEU A 45 -4.10 -4.07 5.73
N PHE A 46 -4.79 -3.87 4.61
CA PHE A 46 -6.25 -3.70 4.59
C PHE A 46 -6.99 -5.01 4.90
N VAL A 47 -6.42 -6.16 4.55
CA VAL A 47 -7.19 -7.41 4.46
C VAL A 47 -6.94 -8.29 5.70
N ILE A 48 -5.71 -8.36 6.21
CA ILE A 48 -5.45 -9.04 7.49
C ILE A 48 -6.00 -8.22 8.69
N SER A 49 -6.02 -6.87 8.62
CA SER A 49 -6.59 -6.05 9.71
C SER A 49 -8.09 -6.32 9.91
N LEU A 50 -8.85 -6.54 8.82
CA LEU A 50 -10.28 -6.87 8.91
C LEU A 50 -10.50 -8.26 9.53
N LEU A 51 -9.64 -9.24 9.25
CA LEU A 51 -9.73 -10.58 9.85
C LEU A 51 -9.36 -10.57 11.35
N LEU A 52 -8.40 -9.73 11.75
CA LEU A 52 -8.00 -9.57 13.14
C LEU A 52 -9.03 -8.78 13.97
N THR A 53 -9.74 -7.82 13.37
CA THR A 53 -10.77 -7.02 14.08
C THR A 53 -12.14 -7.68 14.09
N SER A 54 -12.44 -8.56 13.12
CA SER A 54 -13.71 -9.32 13.06
C SER A 54 -13.69 -10.64 13.83
N SER A 55 -12.52 -11.11 14.26
CA SER A 55 -12.40 -12.22 15.21
C SER A 55 -11.83 -11.69 16.52
N ASP A 56 -12.17 -12.28 17.67
CA ASP A 56 -11.59 -11.96 18.99
C ASP A 56 -10.08 -12.32 19.04
N ASP A 57 -9.29 -11.79 18.11
CA ASP A 57 -7.88 -12.08 17.94
C ASP A 57 -7.11 -11.38 19.06
N GLN A 58 -6.20 -12.12 19.68
CA GLN A 58 -5.39 -11.62 20.79
C GLN A 58 -4.59 -10.37 20.39
N LEU A 59 -4.21 -10.23 19.12
CA LEU A 59 -3.51 -9.04 18.64
C LEU A 59 -4.41 -7.81 18.57
N ALA A 60 -5.66 -7.96 18.11
CA ALA A 60 -6.60 -6.85 18.03
C ALA A 60 -6.94 -6.31 19.43
N ILE A 61 -7.15 -7.22 20.39
CA ILE A 61 -7.29 -6.87 21.82
C ILE A 61 -6.02 -6.17 22.35
N LEU A 62 -4.83 -6.71 22.06
CA LEU A 62 -3.56 -6.16 22.53
C LEU A 62 -3.32 -4.72 22.04
N TYR A 63 -3.73 -4.42 20.81
CA TYR A 63 -3.52 -3.12 20.17
C TYR A 63 -4.79 -2.24 20.12
N ASN A 64 -5.86 -2.65 20.79
CA ASN A 64 -7.14 -1.92 20.86
C ASN A 64 -7.65 -1.51 19.47
N ASP A 65 -7.63 -2.44 18.53
CA ASP A 65 -8.09 -2.28 17.13
C ASP A 65 -7.38 -1.16 16.33
N SER A 66 -6.29 -0.61 16.85
CA SER A 66 -5.59 0.53 16.25
C SER A 66 -4.28 0.09 15.60
N SER A 67 -4.24 0.14 14.26
CA SER A 67 -3.07 -0.23 13.45
C SER A 67 -2.40 -1.52 13.95
N VAL A 68 -3.22 -2.57 14.11
CA VAL A 68 -2.91 -3.80 14.87
C VAL A 68 -1.63 -4.44 14.35
N LEU A 69 -1.51 -4.57 13.03
CA LEU A 69 -0.39 -5.25 12.38
C LEU A 69 0.87 -4.37 12.34
N GLU A 70 0.73 -3.08 12.10
CA GLU A 70 1.84 -2.13 12.08
C GLU A 70 2.50 -2.04 13.46
N ASN A 71 1.68 -1.96 14.52
CA ASN A 71 2.15 -2.04 15.89
C ASN A 71 2.84 -3.38 16.20
N HIS A 72 2.28 -4.49 15.71
CA HIS A 72 2.87 -5.81 15.88
C HIS A 72 4.23 -5.94 15.18
N HIS A 73 4.35 -5.44 13.95
CA HIS A 73 5.60 -5.41 13.19
C HIS A 73 6.69 -4.63 13.94
N LEU A 74 6.35 -3.45 14.47
CA LEU A 74 7.25 -2.63 15.28
C LEU A 74 7.68 -3.37 16.56
N ALA A 75 6.73 -3.98 17.27
CA ALA A 75 7.00 -4.70 18.51
C ALA A 75 8.02 -5.84 18.29
N ILE A 76 7.80 -6.68 17.27
CA ILE A 76 8.71 -7.78 16.94
C ILE A 76 10.07 -7.25 16.48
N ALA A 77 10.10 -6.26 15.58
CA ALA A 77 11.35 -5.70 15.07
C ALA A 77 12.24 -5.17 16.21
N PHE A 78 11.68 -4.40 17.14
CA PHE A 78 12.43 -3.89 18.27
C PHE A 78 12.76 -4.96 19.31
N GLN A 79 11.92 -5.99 19.48
CA GLN A 79 12.24 -7.13 20.33
C GLN A 79 13.44 -7.91 19.78
N LEU A 80 13.54 -8.10 18.47
CA LEU A 80 14.67 -8.80 17.84
C LEU A 80 16.01 -8.10 18.12
N LEU A 81 16.04 -6.76 18.14
CA LEU A 81 17.24 -5.99 18.49
C LEU A 81 17.74 -6.23 19.93
N THR A 82 16.89 -6.73 20.83
CA THR A 82 17.29 -7.04 22.21
C THR A 82 17.99 -8.39 22.34
N ARG A 83 17.97 -9.23 21.29
CA ARG A 83 18.60 -10.54 21.29
C ARG A 83 20.13 -10.41 21.23
N PRO A 84 20.89 -11.30 21.90
CA PRO A 84 22.35 -11.27 21.84
C PRO A 84 22.87 -11.32 20.40
N GLY A 85 23.76 -10.41 20.03
CA GLY A 85 24.34 -10.34 18.68
C GLY A 85 23.40 -9.80 17.59
N CYS A 86 22.21 -9.29 17.95
CA CYS A 86 21.25 -8.72 17.01
C CYS A 86 21.09 -7.19 17.15
N ASP A 87 21.79 -6.54 18.10
CA ASP A 87 21.72 -5.08 18.26
C ASP A 87 22.54 -4.35 17.20
N LEU A 88 21.90 -4.07 16.06
CA LEU A 88 22.51 -3.34 14.96
C LEU A 88 22.83 -1.87 15.29
N PHE A 89 22.31 -1.36 16.42
CA PHE A 89 22.48 0.01 16.86
C PHE A 89 23.33 0.12 18.13
N GLU A 90 24.07 -0.93 18.48
CA GLU A 90 24.93 -0.97 19.66
C GLU A 90 25.90 0.21 19.72
N ASN A 91 26.41 0.65 18.56
CA ASN A 91 27.38 1.73 18.43
C ASN A 91 26.74 3.14 18.34
N LEU A 92 25.40 3.24 18.30
CA LEU A 92 24.71 4.53 18.23
C LEU A 92 24.53 5.15 19.63
N PRO A 93 24.81 6.45 19.82
CA PRO A 93 24.48 7.17 21.03
C PRO A 93 22.99 7.07 21.40
N LYS A 94 22.69 7.03 22.70
CA LYS A 94 21.31 6.91 23.23
C LYS A 94 20.33 7.91 22.60
N LYS A 95 20.74 9.16 22.40
CA LYS A 95 19.91 10.20 21.78
C LYS A 95 19.52 9.84 20.33
N GLN A 96 20.46 9.30 19.56
CA GLN A 96 20.21 8.89 18.18
C GLN A 96 19.31 7.64 18.14
N ARG A 97 19.50 6.67 19.04
CA ARG A 97 18.62 5.49 19.15
C ARG A 97 17.17 5.86 19.45
N LEU A 98 16.95 6.83 20.34
CA LEU A 98 15.61 7.35 20.63
C LEU A 98 14.98 8.03 19.41
N SER A 99 15.76 8.85 18.70
CA SER A 99 15.29 9.51 17.47
C SER A 99 14.94 8.49 16.39
N LEU A 100 15.80 7.50 16.16
CA LEU A 100 15.59 6.42 15.19
C LEU A 100 14.32 5.64 15.52
N ARG A 101 14.15 5.25 16.79
CA ARG A 101 12.95 4.54 17.23
C ARG A 101 11.69 5.34 16.94
N ARG A 102 11.68 6.64 17.24
CA ARG A 102 10.53 7.52 16.97
C ARG A 102 10.22 7.58 15.47
N MET A 103 11.23 7.83 14.63
CA MET A 103 11.04 7.91 13.18
C MET A 103 10.53 6.59 12.60
N ALA A 104 11.09 5.45 13.04
CA ALA A 104 10.65 4.14 12.58
C ALA A 104 9.18 3.85 12.96
N ILE A 105 8.76 4.23 14.17
CA ILE A 105 7.35 4.11 14.58
C ILE A 105 6.46 4.97 13.69
N ASP A 106 6.79 6.26 13.54
CA ASP A 106 6.00 7.21 12.75
C ASP A 106 5.83 6.74 11.29
N MET A 107 6.89 6.17 10.70
CA MET A 107 6.88 5.69 9.32
C MET A 107 6.14 4.36 9.13
N VAL A 108 6.33 3.38 10.02
CA VAL A 108 5.65 2.07 9.87
C VAL A 108 4.15 2.21 10.16
N LEU A 109 3.74 3.06 11.09
CA LEU A 109 2.32 3.33 11.31
C LEU A 109 1.65 4.04 10.12
N ALA A 110 2.43 4.74 9.28
CA ALA A 110 1.91 5.38 8.07
C ALA A 110 1.62 4.39 6.93
N THR A 111 2.08 3.13 6.99
CA THR A 111 1.73 2.11 5.99
C THR A 111 0.34 1.52 6.20
N ASP A 112 -0.33 1.86 7.31
CA ASP A 112 -1.72 1.50 7.54
C ASP A 112 -2.61 2.19 6.50
N MET A 113 -3.26 1.40 5.65
CA MET A 113 -4.12 1.91 4.57
C MET A 113 -5.30 2.73 5.07
N SER A 114 -5.73 2.60 6.33
CA SER A 114 -6.74 3.49 6.93
C SER A 114 -6.26 4.95 7.00
N LYS A 115 -4.95 5.19 6.96
CA LYS A 115 -4.31 6.52 6.96
C LYS A 115 -4.06 7.08 5.57
N HIS A 116 -4.29 6.30 4.51
CA HIS A 116 -3.94 6.69 3.13
C HIS A 116 -4.54 8.05 2.74
N MET A 117 -5.84 8.28 3.00
CA MET A 117 -6.50 9.52 2.60
C MET A 117 -5.99 10.74 3.36
N SER A 118 -5.66 10.60 4.66
CA SER A 118 -5.02 11.67 5.42
C SER A 118 -3.62 11.98 4.88
N LEU A 119 -2.80 10.97 4.64
CA LEU A 119 -1.44 11.15 4.11
C LEU A 119 -1.46 11.84 2.74
N LEU A 120 -2.39 11.44 1.87
CA LEU A 120 -2.58 12.04 0.55
C LEU A 120 -3.04 13.50 0.65
N ALA A 121 -3.98 13.82 1.54
CA ALA A 121 -4.44 15.19 1.75
C ALA A 121 -3.29 16.08 2.23
N ASP A 122 -2.51 15.62 3.21
CA ASP A 122 -1.37 16.35 3.73
C ASP A 122 -0.31 16.57 2.62
N LEU A 123 -0.04 15.53 1.80
CA LEU A 123 0.89 15.61 0.67
C LEU A 123 0.45 16.65 -0.36
N LYS A 124 -0.84 16.71 -0.70
CA LYS A 124 -1.40 17.73 -1.60
C LYS A 124 -1.18 19.15 -1.07
N THR A 125 -1.45 19.38 0.21
CA THR A 125 -1.18 20.68 0.86
C THR A 125 0.30 21.05 0.81
N MET A 126 1.20 20.09 0.98
CA MET A 126 2.64 20.31 0.87
C MET A 126 3.04 20.74 -0.56
N VAL A 127 2.50 20.07 -1.59
CA VAL A 127 2.73 20.43 -3.00
C VAL A 127 2.23 21.84 -3.31
N GLU A 128 1.03 22.21 -2.85
CA GLU A 128 0.49 23.55 -3.01
C GLU A 128 1.38 24.62 -2.37
N THR A 129 1.86 24.35 -1.15
CA THR A 129 2.76 25.26 -0.43
C THR A 129 4.09 25.45 -1.17
N LYS A 130 4.66 24.36 -1.73
CA LYS A 130 5.87 24.41 -2.57
C LYS A 130 5.65 25.29 -3.81
N LYS A 131 4.52 25.12 -4.51
CA LYS A 131 4.17 25.93 -5.70
C LYS A 131 4.11 27.43 -5.37
N VAL A 132 3.51 27.78 -4.23
CA VAL A 132 3.42 29.19 -3.77
C VAL A 132 4.79 29.78 -3.42
N ALA A 133 5.69 28.98 -2.83
CA ALA A 133 7.01 29.45 -2.42
C ALA A 133 7.94 29.80 -3.60
N GLY A 134 7.66 29.34 -4.83
CA GLY A 134 8.44 29.63 -6.05
C GLY A 134 9.87 29.07 -6.08
N SER A 135 10.32 28.51 -4.96
CA SER A 135 11.55 27.75 -4.80
C SER A 135 11.32 26.36 -5.37
N GLY A 136 11.98 26.02 -6.49
CA GLY A 136 12.00 24.63 -7.00
C GLY A 136 12.56 23.62 -5.99
N ILE A 137 13.18 24.10 -4.90
CA ILE A 137 13.75 23.32 -3.81
C ILE A 137 12.73 23.20 -2.66
N LEU A 138 12.47 21.97 -2.23
CA LEU A 138 11.73 21.66 -1.00
C LEU A 138 12.52 22.13 0.22
N THR A 139 12.07 23.19 0.89
CA THR A 139 12.61 23.61 2.19
C THR A 139 11.95 22.78 3.28
N LEU A 140 12.69 21.85 3.87
CA LEU A 140 12.22 20.97 4.94
C LEU A 140 12.81 21.42 6.29
N ASP A 141 12.29 22.54 6.78
CA ASP A 141 12.92 23.28 7.87
C ASP A 141 12.65 22.62 9.23
N ASN A 142 11.54 21.90 9.37
CA ASN A 142 11.13 21.30 10.64
C ASN A 142 11.07 19.76 10.60
N TYR A 143 10.89 19.12 11.76
CA TYR A 143 10.79 17.66 11.86
C TYR A 143 9.51 17.12 11.20
N SER A 144 8.40 17.84 11.32
CA SER A 144 7.09 17.44 10.80
C SER A 144 7.13 17.32 9.28
N ASP A 145 7.66 18.32 8.58
CA ASP A 145 7.73 18.34 7.11
C ASP A 145 8.61 17.18 6.59
N ARG A 146 9.75 16.94 7.26
CA ARG A 146 10.63 15.81 6.93
C ARG A 146 9.94 14.47 7.16
N MET A 147 9.23 14.33 8.28
CA MET A 147 8.53 13.09 8.61
C MET A 147 7.40 12.82 7.61
N GLN A 148 6.65 13.84 7.24
CA GLN A 148 5.56 13.72 6.28
C GLN A 148 6.05 13.24 4.90
N ILE A 149 7.20 13.74 4.43
CA ILE A 149 7.82 13.23 3.20
C ILE A 149 8.28 11.77 3.37
N LEU A 150 8.92 11.44 4.49
CA LEU A 150 9.38 10.08 4.76
C LEU A 150 8.22 9.07 4.81
N GLN A 151 7.11 9.44 5.45
CA GLN A 151 5.89 8.64 5.52
C GLN A 151 5.30 8.42 4.12
N ASN A 152 5.13 9.50 3.34
CA ASN A 152 4.61 9.39 1.97
C ASN A 152 5.56 8.60 1.05
N MET A 153 6.88 8.74 1.20
CA MET A 153 7.87 7.99 0.44
C MET A 153 7.76 6.49 0.70
N ILE A 154 7.66 6.08 1.96
CA ILE A 154 7.49 4.66 2.32
C ILE A 154 6.13 4.16 1.83
N HIS A 155 5.07 4.97 1.93
CA HIS A 155 3.75 4.62 1.43
C HIS A 155 3.72 4.44 -0.09
N CYS A 156 4.39 5.31 -0.84
CA CYS A 156 4.58 5.16 -2.29
C CYS A 156 5.35 3.89 -2.62
N ALA A 157 6.39 3.57 -1.83
CA ALA A 157 7.16 2.35 -1.99
C ALA A 157 6.31 1.09 -1.71
N ASP A 158 5.39 1.17 -0.75
CA ASP A 158 4.43 0.11 -0.42
C ASP A 158 3.45 -0.14 -1.57
N LEU A 159 2.99 0.95 -2.19
CA LEU A 159 2.01 0.98 -3.28
C LEU A 159 2.68 1.09 -4.66
N SER A 160 3.93 0.64 -4.79
CA SER A 160 4.70 0.81 -6.02
C SER A 160 4.44 -0.28 -7.07
N ASN A 161 3.85 -1.42 -6.68
CA ASN A 161 3.70 -2.60 -7.55
C ASN A 161 3.09 -2.27 -8.92
N PRO A 162 2.00 -1.48 -9.00
CA PRO A 162 1.38 -1.15 -10.30
C PRO A 162 2.21 -0.23 -11.18
N ALA A 163 3.25 0.42 -10.65
CA ALA A 163 4.13 1.32 -11.39
C ALA A 163 5.46 0.65 -11.79
N LYS A 164 5.52 -0.68 -11.77
CA LYS A 164 6.68 -1.50 -12.17
C LYS A 164 6.51 -2.05 -13.57
N PRO A 165 7.60 -2.50 -14.24
CA PRO A 165 7.46 -3.23 -15.50
C PRO A 165 6.40 -4.33 -15.39
N LEU A 166 5.51 -4.41 -16.39
CA LEU A 166 4.29 -5.21 -16.36
C LEU A 166 4.52 -6.66 -15.88
N ASP A 167 5.61 -7.30 -16.32
CA ASP A 167 5.95 -8.68 -15.90
C ASP A 167 6.17 -8.84 -14.40
N LEU A 168 6.71 -7.81 -13.74
CA LEU A 168 6.86 -7.78 -12.28
C LEU A 168 5.53 -7.48 -11.61
N TYR A 169 4.79 -6.48 -12.11
CA TYR A 169 3.49 -6.14 -11.56
C TYR A 169 2.53 -7.35 -11.59
N ARG A 170 2.46 -8.07 -12.70
CA ARG A 170 1.64 -9.30 -12.81
C ARG A 170 2.02 -10.37 -11.80
N LYS A 171 3.32 -10.57 -11.53
CA LYS A 171 3.79 -11.52 -10.50
C LYS A 171 3.39 -11.08 -9.10
N TRP A 172 3.45 -9.78 -8.80
CA TRP A 172 2.99 -9.25 -7.51
C TRP A 172 1.49 -9.39 -7.37
N ASN A 173 0.72 -8.97 -8.36
CA ASN A 173 -0.73 -9.08 -8.37
C ASN A 173 -1.18 -10.54 -8.15
N ALA A 174 -0.58 -11.51 -8.86
CA ALA A 174 -0.90 -12.92 -8.66
C ALA A 174 -0.66 -13.41 -7.21
N ARG A 175 0.40 -12.93 -6.55
CA ARG A 175 0.69 -13.26 -5.14
C ARG A 175 -0.33 -12.64 -4.20
N ILE A 176 -0.69 -11.38 -4.45
CA ILE A 176 -1.64 -10.62 -3.64
C ILE A 176 -3.02 -11.27 -3.73
N MET A 177 -3.49 -11.57 -4.94
CA MET A 177 -4.79 -12.23 -5.15
C MET A 177 -4.83 -13.60 -4.48
N GLU A 178 -3.78 -14.41 -4.58
CA GLU A 178 -3.71 -15.69 -3.88
C GLU A 178 -3.78 -15.53 -2.35
N GLU A 179 -3.18 -14.49 -1.79
CA GLU A 179 -3.29 -14.19 -0.35
C GLU A 179 -4.71 -13.80 0.06
N HIS A 180 -5.37 -12.93 -0.72
CA HIS A 180 -6.78 -12.54 -0.51
C HIS A 180 -7.70 -13.76 -0.58
N PHE A 181 -7.49 -14.64 -1.56
CA PHE A 181 -8.30 -15.83 -1.71
C PHE A 181 -8.11 -16.83 -0.58
N ARG A 182 -6.89 -16.99 -0.06
CA ARG A 182 -6.65 -17.79 1.16
C ARG A 182 -7.33 -17.19 2.38
N GLN A 183 -7.38 -15.86 2.47
CA GLN A 183 -8.15 -15.22 3.52
C GLN A 183 -9.64 -15.51 3.37
N GLY A 184 -10.22 -15.34 2.19
CA GLY A 184 -11.63 -15.65 1.96
C GLY A 184 -11.98 -17.09 2.26
N ASP A 185 -11.06 -18.03 2.00
CA ASP A 185 -11.27 -19.44 2.38
C ASP A 185 -11.32 -19.62 3.91
N ARG A 186 -10.43 -18.95 4.66
CA ARG A 186 -10.46 -18.96 6.14
C ARG A 186 -11.70 -18.28 6.71
N GLU A 187 -12.16 -17.18 6.10
CA GLU A 187 -13.41 -16.50 6.48
C GLU A 187 -14.61 -17.42 6.28
N ARG A 188 -14.66 -18.11 5.13
CA ARG A 188 -15.69 -19.11 4.82
C ARG A 188 -15.68 -20.26 5.82
N GLU A 189 -14.51 -20.80 6.15
CA GLU A 189 -14.33 -21.89 7.13
C GLU A 189 -14.82 -21.49 8.53
N ARG A 190 -14.66 -20.22 8.90
CA ARG A 190 -15.11 -19.67 10.18
C ARG A 190 -16.59 -19.26 10.18
N GLY A 191 -17.26 -19.31 9.03
CA GLY A 191 -18.65 -18.89 8.88
C GLY A 191 -18.87 -17.39 9.06
N ILE A 192 -17.86 -16.57 8.77
CA ILE A 192 -17.97 -15.11 8.76
C ILE A 192 -18.12 -14.58 7.33
N ASP A 193 -18.66 -13.37 7.20
CA ASP A 193 -18.84 -12.72 5.91
C ASP A 193 -17.48 -12.53 5.21
N LEU A 194 -17.46 -12.81 3.91
CA LEU A 194 -16.24 -12.69 3.11
C LEU A 194 -15.86 -11.21 2.95
N SER A 195 -14.59 -10.91 3.21
CA SER A 195 -14.02 -9.61 2.95
C SER A 195 -14.11 -9.27 1.45
N PRO A 196 -14.27 -8.00 1.10
CA PRO A 196 -14.23 -7.56 -0.30
C PRO A 196 -12.98 -8.11 -1.01
N MET A 197 -13.14 -8.55 -2.27
CA MET A 197 -12.08 -9.10 -3.13
C MET A 197 -11.47 -10.44 -2.69
N CYS A 198 -11.92 -11.02 -1.56
CA CYS A 198 -11.38 -12.28 -1.04
C CYS A 198 -12.10 -13.53 -1.59
N ASP A 199 -13.19 -13.35 -2.33
CA ASP A 199 -13.91 -14.47 -2.95
C ASP A 199 -13.34 -14.81 -4.34
N ARG A 200 -12.57 -15.91 -4.40
CA ARG A 200 -12.01 -16.46 -5.64
C ARG A 200 -13.06 -16.86 -6.70
N THR A 201 -14.33 -16.99 -6.34
CA THR A 201 -15.39 -17.42 -7.26
C THR A 201 -16.08 -16.27 -7.99
N THR A 202 -16.01 -15.06 -7.43
CA THR A 202 -16.71 -13.87 -7.96
C THR A 202 -15.76 -12.72 -8.29
N ALA A 203 -14.49 -12.76 -7.84
CA ALA A 203 -13.52 -11.70 -8.05
C ALA A 203 -13.15 -11.54 -9.55
N SER A 204 -13.29 -10.32 -10.06
CA SER A 204 -12.71 -9.90 -11.33
C SER A 204 -11.39 -9.19 -11.08
N ILE A 205 -10.28 -9.92 -11.25
CA ILE A 205 -8.93 -9.43 -10.94
C ILE A 205 -8.63 -8.14 -11.73
N GLU A 206 -8.96 -8.13 -13.02
CA GLU A 206 -8.67 -7.02 -13.92
C GLU A 206 -9.43 -5.75 -13.53
N LYS A 207 -10.75 -5.87 -13.28
CA LYS A 207 -11.58 -4.74 -12.80
C LYS A 207 -11.06 -4.21 -11.46
N THR A 208 -10.74 -5.11 -10.54
CA THR A 208 -10.16 -4.74 -9.24
C THR A 208 -8.85 -3.97 -9.38
N GLN A 209 -7.93 -4.40 -10.26
CA GLN A 209 -6.68 -3.69 -10.46
C GLN A 209 -6.87 -2.31 -11.10
N VAL A 210 -7.79 -2.17 -12.07
CA VAL A 210 -8.11 -0.85 -12.66
C VAL A 210 -8.65 0.10 -11.59
N SER A 211 -9.62 -0.35 -10.79
CA SER A 211 -10.18 0.47 -9.70
C SER A 211 -9.14 0.80 -8.63
N PHE A 212 -8.27 -0.15 -8.27
CA PHE A 212 -7.19 0.11 -7.31
C PHE A 212 -6.22 1.17 -7.83
N ILE A 213 -5.88 1.13 -9.12
CA ILE A 213 -5.06 2.17 -9.73
C ILE A 213 -5.78 3.52 -9.71
N ASP A 214 -7.04 3.57 -10.16
CA ASP A 214 -7.82 4.81 -10.28
C ASP A 214 -8.02 5.53 -8.94
N TYR A 215 -8.35 4.79 -7.89
CA TYR A 215 -8.82 5.39 -6.65
C TYR A 215 -7.75 5.49 -5.57
N ILE A 216 -6.65 4.72 -5.67
CA ILE A 216 -5.62 4.65 -4.63
C ILE A 216 -4.25 5.00 -5.18
N VAL A 217 -3.79 4.28 -6.20
CA VAL A 217 -2.37 4.32 -6.61
C VAL A 217 -2.07 5.55 -7.47
N HIS A 218 -2.89 5.83 -8.48
CA HIS A 218 -2.70 6.98 -9.36
C HIS A 218 -2.77 8.33 -8.61
N PRO A 219 -3.78 8.62 -7.76
CA PRO A 219 -3.83 9.89 -7.02
C PRO A 219 -2.60 10.13 -6.14
N LEU A 220 -2.07 9.06 -5.52
CA LEU A 220 -0.85 9.12 -4.71
C LEU A 220 0.38 9.41 -5.58
N TRP A 221 0.57 8.65 -6.65
CA TRP A 221 1.73 8.78 -7.54
C TRP A 221 1.73 10.09 -8.33
N GLU A 222 0.57 10.59 -8.73
CA GLU A 222 0.40 11.89 -9.36
C GLU A 222 0.87 13.00 -8.41
N THR A 223 0.34 13.01 -7.18
CA THR A 223 0.71 14.01 -6.17
C THR A 223 2.20 13.92 -5.81
N TRP A 224 2.74 12.71 -5.68
CA TRP A 224 4.17 12.50 -5.45
C TRP A 224 5.01 13.00 -6.63
N SER A 225 4.59 12.74 -7.87
CA SER A 225 5.28 13.20 -9.08
C SER A 225 5.31 14.72 -9.17
N GLU A 226 4.23 15.40 -8.79
CA GLU A 226 4.24 16.86 -8.68
C GLU A 226 5.24 17.37 -7.63
N LEU A 227 5.35 16.68 -6.49
CA LEU A 227 6.27 17.05 -5.42
C LEU A 227 7.73 16.96 -5.88
N VAL A 228 8.10 15.89 -6.60
CA VAL A 228 9.48 15.60 -7.00
C VAL A 228 9.74 15.79 -8.50
N HIS A 229 8.89 16.55 -9.19
CA HIS A 229 9.03 16.76 -10.63
C HIS A 229 10.46 17.22 -10.99
N PRO A 230 11.10 16.62 -12.03
CA PRO A 230 10.54 15.65 -13.00
C PRO A 230 10.79 14.16 -12.66
N ASP A 231 11.36 13.84 -11.52
CA ASP A 231 12.04 12.55 -11.30
C ASP A 231 11.12 11.33 -11.33
N ALA A 232 9.85 11.49 -10.96
CA ALA A 232 8.88 10.39 -10.93
C ALA A 232 8.03 10.28 -12.21
N GLN A 233 8.24 11.10 -13.24
CA GLN A 233 7.40 11.10 -14.44
C GLN A 233 7.35 9.71 -15.10
N LYS A 234 8.51 9.06 -15.27
CA LYS A 234 8.57 7.71 -15.85
C LYS A 234 7.82 6.65 -15.04
N ILE A 235 7.73 6.84 -13.72
CA ILE A 235 6.97 5.94 -12.85
C ILE A 235 5.48 6.09 -13.14
N LEU A 236 5.02 7.35 -13.29
CA LEU A 236 3.63 7.65 -13.64
C LEU A 236 3.28 7.12 -15.03
N ASP A 237 4.14 7.34 -16.03
CA ASP A 237 3.93 6.80 -17.39
C ASP A 237 3.78 5.27 -17.37
N THR A 238 4.62 4.56 -16.59
CA THR A 238 4.54 3.10 -16.45
C THR A 238 3.26 2.65 -15.75
N LEU A 239 2.79 3.43 -14.77
CA LEU A 239 1.54 3.17 -14.07
C LEU A 239 0.35 3.27 -15.03
N ASP A 240 0.34 4.29 -15.88
CA ASP A 240 -0.70 4.50 -16.90
C ASP A 240 -0.71 3.36 -17.93
N ASP A 241 0.47 3.00 -18.48
CA ASP A 241 0.61 1.87 -19.40
C ASP A 241 0.07 0.56 -18.80
N ASN A 242 0.40 0.28 -17.55
CA ASN A 242 -0.05 -0.92 -16.86
C ASN A 242 -1.55 -0.89 -16.58
N ARG A 243 -2.10 0.27 -16.25
CA ARG A 243 -3.54 0.47 -16.05
C ARG A 243 -4.29 0.18 -17.35
N GLU A 244 -3.85 0.75 -18.47
CA GLU A 244 -4.42 0.50 -19.79
C GLU A 244 -4.33 -0.98 -20.17
N TRP A 245 -3.21 -1.62 -19.86
CA TRP A 245 -3.07 -3.05 -20.07
C TRP A 245 -4.14 -3.84 -19.30
N TYR A 246 -4.33 -3.61 -18.00
CA TYR A 246 -5.37 -4.31 -17.22
C TYR A 246 -6.79 -4.00 -17.72
N LEU A 247 -7.06 -2.75 -18.12
CA LEU A 247 -8.33 -2.35 -18.72
C LEU A 247 -8.60 -3.16 -20.01
N SER A 248 -7.59 -3.32 -20.88
CA SER A 248 -7.70 -4.10 -22.12
C SER A 248 -7.95 -5.61 -21.90
N GLN A 249 -7.66 -6.13 -20.71
CA GLN A 249 -7.90 -7.54 -20.37
C GLN A 249 -9.33 -7.79 -19.85
N ILE A 250 -10.10 -6.75 -19.55
CA ILE A 250 -11.50 -6.90 -19.15
C ILE A 250 -12.29 -7.36 -20.39
N LYS A 251 -12.74 -8.62 -20.37
CA LYS A 251 -13.60 -9.14 -21.44
C LYS A 251 -14.95 -8.41 -21.39
N ASP A 252 -15.37 -7.85 -22.51
CA ASP A 252 -16.76 -7.46 -22.71
C ASP A 252 -17.61 -8.74 -22.61
N GLU A 253 -18.43 -8.85 -21.57
CA GLU A 253 -19.49 -9.85 -21.58
C GLU A 253 -20.48 -9.46 -22.68
N PRO A 254 -20.72 -10.30 -23.70
CA PRO A 254 -21.77 -10.01 -24.66
C PRO A 254 -23.10 -9.97 -23.91
N ILE A 255 -23.81 -8.85 -24.04
CA ILE A 255 -25.19 -8.71 -23.58
C ILE A 255 -26.00 -9.77 -24.32
N THR A 256 -26.30 -10.90 -23.67
CA THR A 256 -27.34 -11.82 -24.13
C THR A 256 -28.66 -11.09 -24.02
N ILE A 257 -29.05 -10.41 -25.10
CA ILE A 257 -30.42 -9.96 -25.28
C ILE A 257 -31.26 -11.24 -25.43
N SER A 258 -31.88 -11.66 -24.33
CA SER A 258 -32.94 -12.66 -24.38
C SER A 258 -34.10 -12.05 -25.15
N THR A 259 -34.17 -12.29 -26.46
CA THR A 259 -35.37 -12.08 -27.24
C THR A 259 -36.42 -13.08 -26.75
N GLN A 260 -37.21 -12.69 -25.76
CA GLN A 260 -38.50 -13.33 -25.52
C GLN A 260 -39.36 -13.10 -26.76
N SER A 261 -39.52 -14.16 -27.53
CA SER A 261 -40.53 -14.28 -28.56
C SER A 261 -41.86 -14.55 -27.87
N ASP A 262 -42.61 -13.50 -27.57
CA ASP A 262 -44.01 -13.65 -27.16
C ASP A 262 -44.85 -14.05 -28.37
N HIS A 263 -44.89 -15.36 -28.58
CA HIS A 263 -45.94 -16.05 -29.30
C HIS A 263 -47.05 -16.42 -28.32
N THR A 264 -48.11 -15.61 -28.22
CA THR A 264 -49.45 -16.13 -27.91
C THR A 264 -50.51 -15.27 -28.57
N GLY A 265 -51.13 -15.81 -29.62
CA GLY A 265 -52.40 -15.34 -30.13
C GLY A 265 -53.57 -15.91 -29.33
N GLY A 266 -54.72 -15.24 -29.45
CA GLY A 266 -56.05 -15.86 -29.35
C GLY A 266 -56.87 -15.56 -28.09
N GLY A 267 -58.04 -14.96 -28.30
CA GLY A 267 -59.19 -15.11 -27.40
C GLY A 267 -59.91 -13.82 -27.01
N ALA A 268 -61.01 -13.52 -27.70
CA ALA A 268 -61.96 -12.44 -27.36
C ALA A 268 -62.75 -12.72 -26.06
N PRO A 269 -63.39 -11.71 -25.45
CA PRO A 269 -64.55 -11.93 -24.59
C PRO A 269 -65.85 -11.48 -25.27
N GLN A 270 -66.81 -12.41 -25.35
CA GLN A 270 -68.24 -12.11 -25.42
C GLN A 270 -68.73 -11.77 -24.00
N THR A 271 -69.36 -10.59 -23.85
CA THR A 271 -70.73 -10.32 -23.35
C THR A 271 -70.80 -8.87 -22.90
#